data_AF-A0A286T4K3-F1
#
_entry.id   AF-A0A286T4K3-F1
#
_cell.length_a   1.000
_cell.length_b   1.000
_cell.length_c   1.000
_cell.angle_alpha   90.00
_cell.angle_beta   90.00
_cell.angle_gamma   90.00
#
_symmetry.space_group_name_H-M   'P 1'
#
loop_
_entity.id
_entity.type
_entity.pdbx_description
1 polymer ?
#
loop_
_entity_poly.entity_id
_entity_poly.type
_entity_poly.pdbx_seq_one_letter_code
_entity_poly.pdbx_strand_id
1 'polypeptide(L)'
;MSRKHQPKTERQEKAAVIAASLPEDRGELMDAAAEAIRQYDAAIVGCDDDAAHAARDRYEAVIWKLNGNSFFGTKADADSPGYQVERHCAATPGTVPLWGQKGEFLMTVEGIRAVVEFGNGYGSMYAHFAFHAVDLDLPFISETGYRSHFTPVMGGMTVDEAAEAIMRAILAEKGRVLIKPDSRQFYEGREARAWLDYTRPAQTIYQEGNGQIAFGF
;
A
#
# COMPACT_ATOMS: atom_id res chain seq x y z
N MET A 1 -29.34 -32.37 -9.11
CA MET A 1 -27.96 -32.57 -8.62
C MET A 1 -27.30 -31.20 -8.53
N SER A 2 -27.22 -30.64 -7.32
CA SER A 2 -26.77 -29.26 -7.11
C SER A 2 -25.25 -29.25 -6.96
N ARG A 3 -24.52 -28.69 -7.94
CA ARG A 3 -23.10 -28.35 -7.78
C ARG A 3 -23.03 -27.23 -6.76
N LYS A 4 -22.74 -27.56 -5.50
CA LYS A 4 -22.21 -26.57 -4.56
C LYS A 4 -20.89 -26.08 -5.14
N HIS A 5 -20.88 -24.88 -5.68
CA HIS A 5 -19.68 -24.14 -6.06
C HIS A 5 -18.72 -24.17 -4.86
N GLN A 6 -17.55 -24.78 -5.03
CA GLN A 6 -16.54 -24.92 -3.98
C GLN A 6 -15.35 -24.03 -4.36
N PRO A 7 -15.40 -22.73 -4.04
CA PRO A 7 -14.47 -21.71 -4.56
C PRO A 7 -12.98 -21.99 -4.23
N LYS A 8 -12.70 -22.83 -3.23
CA LYS A 8 -11.35 -23.29 -2.90
C LYS A 8 -10.75 -24.21 -3.98
N THR A 9 -11.56 -25.05 -4.61
CA THR A 9 -11.10 -25.99 -5.65
C THR A 9 -10.81 -25.22 -6.94
N GLU A 10 -11.69 -24.28 -7.31
CA GLU A 10 -11.52 -23.47 -8.52
C GLU A 10 -10.27 -22.58 -8.47
N ARG A 11 -9.97 -21.97 -7.31
CA ARG A 11 -8.73 -21.20 -7.12
C ARG A 11 -7.48 -22.06 -7.31
N GLN A 12 -7.47 -23.28 -6.75
CA GLN A 12 -6.37 -24.23 -6.89
C GLN A 12 -6.18 -24.68 -8.34
N GLU A 13 -7.27 -25.01 -9.04
CA GLU A 13 -7.25 -25.41 -10.45
C GLU A 13 -6.73 -24.27 -11.35
N LYS A 14 -7.22 -23.04 -11.13
CA LYS A 14 -6.75 -21.86 -11.85
C LYS A 14 -5.25 -21.62 -11.64
N ALA A 15 -4.78 -21.70 -10.40
CA ALA A 15 -3.36 -21.56 -10.08
C ALA A 15 -2.51 -22.63 -10.76
N ALA A 16 -2.97 -23.89 -10.77
CA ALA A 16 -2.27 -25.00 -11.42
C ALA A 16 -2.13 -24.79 -12.94
N VAL A 17 -3.19 -24.32 -13.62
CA VAL A 17 -3.16 -24.01 -15.05
C VAL A 17 -2.13 -22.92 -15.37
N ILE A 18 -2.10 -21.84 -14.59
CA ILE A 18 -1.15 -20.75 -14.79
C ILE A 18 0.28 -21.22 -14.46
N ALA A 19 0.45 -21.95 -13.36
CA ALA A 19 1.74 -22.45 -12.89
C ALA A 19 2.45 -23.39 -13.86
N ALA A 20 1.70 -24.10 -14.72
CA ALA A 20 2.24 -24.93 -15.78
C ALA A 20 3.03 -24.13 -16.86
N SER A 21 2.77 -22.82 -16.97
CA SER A 21 3.51 -21.90 -17.85
C SER A 21 4.62 -21.12 -17.15
N LEU A 22 4.72 -21.24 -15.82
CA LEU A 22 5.74 -20.55 -15.03
C LEU A 22 7.06 -21.33 -15.02
N PRO A 23 8.20 -20.64 -14.85
CA PRO A 23 9.49 -21.30 -14.64
C PRO A 23 9.49 -22.28 -13.46
N GLU A 24 10.48 -23.17 -13.44
CA GLU A 24 10.75 -24.07 -12.30
C GLU A 24 11.80 -23.50 -11.34
N ASP A 25 12.72 -22.67 -11.84
CA ASP A 25 13.75 -22.06 -11.01
C ASP A 25 13.14 -21.05 -10.03
N ARG A 26 13.65 -21.05 -8.80
CA ARG A 26 13.15 -20.17 -7.74
C ARG A 26 13.40 -18.69 -8.02
N GLY A 27 14.57 -18.34 -8.54
CA GLY A 27 14.93 -16.97 -8.90
C GLY A 27 14.03 -16.45 -10.02
N GLU A 28 13.87 -17.24 -11.08
CA GLU A 28 12.99 -16.91 -12.20
C GLU A 28 11.52 -16.77 -11.77
N LEU A 29 11.07 -17.56 -10.78
CA LEU A 29 9.74 -17.40 -10.18
C LEU A 29 9.59 -16.08 -9.42
N MET A 30 10.63 -15.65 -8.69
CA MET A 30 10.62 -14.34 -8.01
C MET A 30 10.56 -13.19 -9.03
N ASP A 31 11.33 -13.28 -10.12
CA ASP A 31 11.28 -12.31 -11.22
C ASP A 31 9.89 -12.28 -11.89
N ALA A 32 9.26 -13.45 -12.05
CA ALA A 32 7.90 -13.55 -12.59
C ALA A 32 6.84 -12.90 -11.68
N ALA A 33 7.02 -12.94 -10.35
CA ALA A 33 6.16 -12.22 -9.42
C ALA A 33 6.36 -10.70 -9.51
N ALA A 34 7.60 -10.23 -9.61
CA ALA A 34 7.89 -8.81 -9.79
C ALA A 34 7.33 -8.28 -11.12
N GLU A 35 7.39 -9.07 -12.19
CA GLU A 35 6.76 -8.74 -13.48
C GLU A 35 5.23 -8.72 -13.38
N ALA A 36 4.62 -9.69 -12.68
CA ALA A 36 3.18 -9.69 -12.46
C ALA A 36 2.70 -8.43 -11.73
N ILE A 37 3.48 -7.89 -10.79
CA ILE A 37 3.18 -6.62 -10.12
C ILE A 37 3.24 -5.43 -11.09
N ARG A 38 4.27 -5.35 -11.95
CA ARG A 38 4.35 -4.29 -12.97
C ARG A 38 3.17 -4.33 -13.93
N GLN A 39 2.74 -5.53 -14.33
CA GLN A 39 1.57 -5.73 -15.17
C GLN A 39 0.28 -5.33 -14.46
N TYR A 40 0.15 -5.67 -13.17
CA TYR A 40 -0.98 -5.28 -12.34
C TYR A 40 -1.08 -3.76 -12.23
N ASP A 41 0.03 -3.09 -11.93
CA ASP A 41 0.10 -1.63 -11.86
C ASP A 41 -0.29 -0.94 -13.16
N ALA A 42 0.33 -1.35 -14.27
CA ALA A 42 0.00 -0.83 -15.58
C ALA A 42 -1.49 -1.03 -15.94
N ALA A 43 -2.07 -2.17 -15.55
CA ALA A 43 -3.48 -2.47 -15.77
C ALA A 43 -4.41 -1.59 -14.91
N ILE A 44 -4.10 -1.37 -13.62
CA ILE A 44 -4.87 -0.46 -12.76
C ILE A 44 -4.82 0.97 -13.30
N VAL A 45 -3.62 1.47 -13.62
CA VAL A 45 -3.45 2.80 -14.20
C VAL A 45 -4.15 2.91 -15.57
N GLY A 46 -4.14 1.83 -16.35
CA GLY A 46 -4.84 1.74 -17.64
C GLY A 46 -6.35 1.47 -17.56
N CYS A 47 -6.92 1.30 -16.37
CA CYS A 47 -8.32 0.88 -16.15
C CYS A 47 -8.69 -0.44 -16.86
N ASP A 48 -7.74 -1.37 -16.99
CA ASP A 48 -7.93 -2.69 -17.58
C ASP A 48 -8.15 -3.74 -16.49
N ASP A 49 -9.41 -3.91 -16.08
CA ASP A 49 -9.77 -4.84 -15.02
C ASP A 49 -9.39 -6.29 -15.35
N ASP A 50 -9.54 -6.72 -16.60
CA ASP A 50 -9.24 -8.10 -17.00
C ASP A 50 -7.72 -8.37 -16.92
N ALA A 51 -6.91 -7.44 -17.41
CA ALA A 51 -5.46 -7.53 -17.28
C ALA A 51 -5.00 -7.49 -15.81
N ALA A 52 -5.64 -6.67 -14.98
CA ALA A 52 -5.34 -6.60 -13.55
C ALA A 52 -5.65 -7.94 -12.85
N HIS A 53 -6.79 -8.55 -13.14
CA HIS A 53 -7.11 -9.88 -12.59
C HIS A 53 -6.11 -10.94 -13.06
N ALA A 54 -5.76 -10.97 -14.34
CA ALA A 54 -4.80 -11.93 -14.89
C ALA A 54 -3.39 -11.77 -14.27
N ALA A 55 -2.92 -10.54 -14.11
CA ALA A 55 -1.64 -10.24 -13.48
C ALA A 55 -1.62 -10.68 -11.99
N ARG A 56 -2.71 -10.42 -11.27
CA ARG A 56 -2.88 -10.90 -9.89
C ARG A 56 -2.88 -12.43 -9.82
N ASP A 57 -3.61 -13.11 -10.70
CA ASP A 57 -3.64 -14.57 -10.72
C ASP A 57 -2.25 -15.16 -11.00
N ARG A 58 -1.47 -14.51 -11.87
CA ARG A 58 -0.06 -14.87 -12.13
C ARG A 58 0.79 -14.75 -10.88
N TYR A 59 0.67 -13.64 -10.14
CA TYR A 59 1.36 -13.44 -8.86
C TYR A 59 0.96 -14.51 -7.83
N GLU A 60 -0.33 -14.82 -7.71
CA GLU A 60 -0.81 -15.87 -6.80
C GLU A 60 -0.33 -17.28 -7.20
N ALA A 61 -0.26 -17.57 -8.50
CA ALA A 61 0.27 -18.83 -9.02
C ALA A 61 1.76 -19.02 -8.74
N VAL A 62 2.56 -17.93 -8.74
CA VAL A 62 3.96 -17.98 -8.29
C VAL A 62 4.03 -18.40 -6.81
N ILE A 63 3.28 -17.72 -5.93
CA ILE A 63 3.26 -18.05 -4.50
C ILE A 63 2.82 -19.50 -4.29
N TRP A 64 1.79 -19.93 -5.01
CA TRP A 64 1.26 -21.28 -4.97
C TRP A 64 2.31 -22.33 -5.37
N LYS A 65 3.03 -22.11 -6.47
CA LYS A 65 4.07 -23.01 -6.98
C LYS A 65 5.25 -23.09 -6.00
N LEU A 66 5.71 -21.94 -5.50
CA LEU A 66 6.75 -21.85 -4.48
C LEU A 66 6.37 -22.54 -3.15
N ASN A 67 5.06 -22.66 -2.87
CA ASN A 67 4.53 -23.33 -1.68
C ASN A 67 4.23 -24.82 -1.90
N GLY A 68 4.81 -25.43 -2.93
CA GLY A 68 4.61 -26.85 -3.21
C GLY A 68 3.20 -27.15 -3.73
N ASN A 69 2.69 -26.28 -4.60
CA ASN A 69 1.41 -26.46 -5.29
C ASN A 69 0.20 -26.41 -4.34
N SER A 70 0.21 -25.48 -3.39
CA SER A 70 -0.89 -25.30 -2.42
C SER A 70 -1.01 -23.85 -1.94
N PHE A 71 -2.23 -23.39 -1.69
CA PHE A 71 -2.46 -22.13 -0.97
C PHE A 71 -2.40 -22.24 0.56
N PHE A 72 -2.42 -23.46 1.10
CA PHE A 72 -2.41 -23.68 2.54
C PHE A 72 -1.06 -23.24 3.15
N GLY A 73 -1.11 -22.38 4.18
CA GLY A 73 0.10 -21.94 4.87
C GLY A 73 0.98 -20.96 4.10
N THR A 74 0.52 -20.40 2.96
CA THR A 74 1.32 -19.46 2.15
C THR A 74 1.78 -18.21 2.89
N LYS A 75 1.14 -17.85 4.02
CA LYS A 75 1.50 -16.75 4.93
C LYS A 75 1.48 -17.20 6.40
N ALA A 76 1.97 -18.40 6.72
CA ALA A 76 1.95 -18.94 8.08
C ALA A 76 3.00 -18.30 9.00
N ASP A 77 4.19 -18.02 8.48
CA ASP A 77 5.35 -17.48 9.19
C ASP A 77 6.23 -16.63 8.26
N ALA A 78 7.27 -15.99 8.81
CA ALA A 78 8.14 -15.10 8.04
C ALA A 78 8.84 -15.78 6.85
N ASP A 79 9.03 -17.10 6.86
CA ASP A 79 9.70 -17.84 5.80
C ASP A 79 8.70 -18.47 4.81
N SER A 80 7.40 -18.25 5.01
CA SER A 80 6.38 -18.73 4.09
C SER A 80 6.49 -18.04 2.73
N PRO A 81 6.27 -18.74 1.61
CA PRO A 81 6.49 -18.20 0.26
C PRO A 81 5.78 -16.87 -0.02
N GLY A 82 4.57 -16.68 0.52
CA GLY A 82 3.83 -15.43 0.34
C GLY A 82 4.52 -14.22 0.97
N TYR A 83 5.19 -14.37 2.12
CA TYR A 83 5.97 -13.28 2.71
C TYR A 83 7.35 -13.13 2.05
N GLN A 84 7.96 -14.22 1.58
CA GLN A 84 9.21 -14.13 0.82
C GLN A 84 9.01 -13.35 -0.48
N VAL A 85 7.95 -13.66 -1.23
CA VAL A 85 7.61 -12.94 -2.47
C VAL A 85 7.23 -11.49 -2.17
N GLU A 86 6.43 -11.23 -1.14
CA GLU A 86 6.04 -9.86 -0.75
C GLU A 86 7.27 -9.01 -0.38
N ARG A 87 8.24 -9.57 0.37
CA ARG A 87 9.51 -8.88 0.68
C ARG A 87 10.35 -8.65 -0.56
N HIS A 88 10.46 -9.67 -1.42
CA HIS A 88 11.23 -9.57 -2.66
C HIS A 88 10.67 -8.47 -3.58
N CYS A 89 9.35 -8.35 -3.63
CA CYS A 89 8.66 -7.39 -4.48
C CYS A 89 8.37 -6.05 -3.81
N ALA A 90 8.79 -5.83 -2.56
CA ALA A 90 8.51 -4.58 -1.85
C ALA A 90 9.19 -3.40 -2.55
N ALA A 91 8.53 -2.24 -2.51
CA ALA A 91 9.16 -1.01 -2.97
C ALA A 91 10.32 -0.63 -2.04
N THR A 92 11.31 0.05 -2.60
CA THR A 92 12.40 0.60 -1.78
C THR A 92 11.81 1.65 -0.82
N PRO A 93 12.14 1.65 0.48
CA PRO A 93 11.63 2.65 1.41
C PRO A 93 11.91 4.07 0.93
N GLY A 94 10.90 4.93 0.95
CA GLY A 94 10.95 6.30 0.43
C GLY A 94 10.56 6.44 -1.04
N THR A 95 10.34 5.33 -1.76
CA THR A 95 9.86 5.34 -3.15
C THR A 95 8.38 5.01 -3.22
N VAL A 96 7.66 5.65 -4.15
CA VAL A 96 6.24 5.36 -4.38
C VAL A 96 6.12 3.91 -4.87
N PRO A 97 5.36 3.06 -4.16
CA PRO A 97 5.13 1.68 -4.58
C PRO A 97 4.22 1.63 -5.81
N LEU A 98 4.42 0.61 -6.63
CA LEU A 98 3.43 0.21 -7.63
C LEU A 98 2.18 -0.36 -6.94
N TRP A 99 1.04 -0.36 -7.63
CA TRP A 99 -0.11 -1.13 -7.17
C TRP A 99 0.28 -2.60 -6.99
N GLY A 100 -0.13 -3.21 -5.86
CA GLY A 100 0.21 -4.60 -5.53
C GLY A 100 1.56 -4.78 -4.80
N GLN A 101 2.37 -3.74 -4.64
CA GLN A 101 3.53 -3.77 -3.75
C GLN A 101 3.16 -3.41 -2.30
N LYS A 102 4.02 -3.82 -1.38
CA LYS A 102 4.14 -3.17 -0.07
C LYS A 102 5.22 -2.11 -0.15
N GLY A 103 4.99 -0.95 0.46
CA GLY A 103 5.98 0.13 0.47
C GLY A 103 5.62 1.24 1.42
N GLU A 104 6.53 2.19 1.56
CA GLU A 104 6.26 3.45 2.24
C GLU A 104 7.00 4.60 1.57
N PHE A 105 6.38 5.77 1.53
CA PHE A 105 6.92 6.97 0.87
C PHE A 105 6.49 8.24 1.58
N LEU A 106 7.24 9.33 1.37
CA LEU A 106 6.90 10.65 1.88
C LEU A 106 5.98 11.35 0.89
N MET A 107 4.90 11.94 1.38
CA MET A 107 3.97 12.77 0.63
C MET A 107 3.81 14.11 1.33
N THR A 108 3.58 15.18 0.54
CA THR A 108 3.18 16.49 1.08
C THR A 108 1.90 16.97 0.41
N VAL A 109 0.83 17.15 1.19
CA VAL A 109 -0.45 17.68 0.70
C VAL A 109 -0.84 18.89 1.54
N GLU A 110 -1.02 20.04 0.89
CA GLU A 110 -1.41 21.31 1.54
C GLU A 110 -0.51 21.68 2.75
N GLY A 111 0.79 21.43 2.63
CA GLY A 111 1.78 21.71 3.68
C GLY A 111 1.84 20.67 4.81
N ILE A 112 1.05 19.59 4.74
CA ILE A 112 1.15 18.46 5.67
C ILE A 112 2.11 17.43 5.09
N ARG A 113 3.21 17.15 5.79
CA ARG A 113 4.09 16.04 5.49
C ARG A 113 3.61 14.77 6.18
N ALA A 114 3.44 13.71 5.40
CA ALA A 114 3.03 12.40 5.90
C ALA A 114 3.87 11.30 5.28
N VAL A 115 4.29 10.33 6.09
CA VAL A 115 4.68 9.03 5.56
C VAL A 115 3.41 8.25 5.26
N VAL A 116 3.29 7.78 4.02
CA VAL A 116 2.24 6.88 3.59
C VAL A 116 2.82 5.48 3.59
N GLU A 117 2.36 4.62 4.50
CA GLU A 117 2.56 3.18 4.42
C GLU A 117 1.45 2.60 3.55
N PHE A 118 1.83 1.83 2.54
CA PHE A 118 0.95 1.24 1.56
C PHE A 118 1.14 -0.28 1.49
N GLY A 119 0.04 -0.99 1.31
CA GLY A 119 0.07 -2.42 1.05
C GLY A 119 -1.30 -3.02 0.85
N ASN A 120 -1.36 -4.34 0.94
CA ASN A 120 -2.58 -5.12 0.71
C ASN A 120 -3.69 -4.73 1.70
N GLY A 121 -4.89 -4.45 1.18
CA GLY A 121 -6.11 -4.27 1.96
C GLY A 121 -6.84 -5.58 2.28
N TYR A 122 -8.13 -5.49 2.61
CA TYR A 122 -8.98 -6.65 2.83
C TYR A 122 -9.52 -7.22 1.52
N GLY A 123 -9.06 -8.42 1.13
CA GLY A 123 -9.59 -9.13 -0.03
C GLY A 123 -8.97 -8.72 -1.38
N SER A 124 -9.52 -9.22 -2.48
CA SER A 124 -9.04 -8.93 -3.83
C SER A 124 -9.40 -7.52 -4.26
N MET A 125 -8.46 -6.78 -4.88
CA MET A 125 -8.67 -5.44 -5.43
C MET A 125 -8.91 -4.33 -4.39
N TYR A 126 -8.50 -4.54 -3.14
CA TYR A 126 -8.51 -3.52 -2.09
C TYR A 126 -7.09 -3.13 -1.67
N ALA A 127 -6.91 -1.85 -1.37
CA ALA A 127 -5.68 -1.28 -0.87
C ALA A 127 -5.85 -0.73 0.54
N HIS A 128 -4.76 -0.72 1.29
CA HIS A 128 -4.66 -0.07 2.58
C HIS A 128 -3.62 1.05 2.52
N PHE A 129 -4.05 2.25 2.94
CA PHE A 129 -3.21 3.42 3.14
C PHE A 129 -3.17 3.76 4.63
N ALA A 130 -1.97 3.88 5.18
CA ALA A 130 -1.72 4.33 6.53
C ALA A 130 -0.90 5.62 6.49
N PHE A 131 -1.51 6.73 6.89
CA PHE A 131 -0.87 8.04 6.95
C PHE A 131 -0.30 8.26 8.34
N HIS A 132 0.99 8.56 8.40
CA HIS A 132 1.73 8.86 9.62
C HIS A 132 2.25 10.29 9.58
N ALA A 133 2.00 11.07 10.64
CA ALA A 133 2.51 12.42 10.76
C ALA A 133 4.05 12.43 10.82
N VAL A 134 4.65 13.38 10.11
CA VAL A 134 6.10 13.67 10.21
C VAL A 134 6.36 14.81 11.19
N ASP A 135 5.60 15.90 11.07
CA ASP A 135 5.71 17.08 11.93
C ASP A 135 4.73 16.99 13.12
N LEU A 136 5.18 16.38 14.22
CA LEU A 136 4.32 16.00 15.35
C LEU A 136 3.71 17.19 16.14
N ASP A 137 4.33 18.36 16.04
CA ASP A 137 3.91 19.62 16.64
C ASP A 137 2.97 20.44 15.76
N LEU A 138 2.73 20.03 14.50
CA LEU A 138 1.82 20.70 13.57
C LEU A 138 0.45 19.99 13.47
N PRO A 139 -0.61 20.70 13.03
CA PRO A 139 -1.91 20.07 12.75
C PRO A 139 -1.83 18.98 11.67
N PHE A 140 -2.56 17.89 11.89
CA PHE A 140 -2.61 16.71 11.02
C PHE A 140 -4.07 16.29 10.74
N ILE A 141 -4.29 15.32 9.85
CA ILE A 141 -5.63 14.77 9.53
C ILE A 141 -6.20 13.81 10.62
N SER A 142 -5.48 13.66 11.74
CA SER A 142 -5.87 12.79 12.86
C SER A 142 -5.18 13.24 14.15
N GLU A 143 -5.94 13.28 15.25
CA GLU A 143 -5.44 13.64 16.57
C GLU A 143 -4.40 12.65 17.13
N THR A 144 -4.32 11.45 16.56
CA THR A 144 -3.34 10.43 16.96
C THR A 144 -2.04 10.53 16.17
N GLY A 145 -1.94 11.41 15.17
CA GLY A 145 -0.84 11.39 14.20
C GLY A 145 -0.87 10.17 13.27
N TYR A 146 -1.93 9.37 13.30
CA TYR A 146 -2.12 8.18 12.47
C TYR A 146 -3.52 8.14 11.87
N ARG A 147 -3.63 7.78 10.60
CA ARG A 147 -4.93 7.55 9.94
C ARG A 147 -4.83 6.35 8.99
N SER A 148 -5.65 5.33 9.21
CA SER A 148 -5.86 4.26 8.23
C SER A 148 -7.00 4.60 7.26
N HIS A 149 -6.89 4.09 6.04
CA HIS A 149 -7.91 4.17 5.01
C HIS A 149 -7.87 2.90 4.14
N PHE A 150 -9.03 2.26 3.98
CA PHE A 150 -9.20 1.12 3.07
C PHE A 150 -10.10 1.54 1.92
N THR A 151 -9.66 1.28 0.70
CA THR A 151 -10.40 1.61 -0.51
C THR A 151 -10.21 0.50 -1.55
N PRO A 152 -11.18 0.28 -2.46
CA PRO A 152 -10.86 -0.39 -3.72
C PRO A 152 -9.68 0.29 -4.42
N VAL A 153 -8.94 -0.46 -5.23
CA VAL A 153 -7.95 0.12 -6.14
C VAL A 153 -8.59 1.21 -7.01
N MET A 154 -7.88 2.31 -7.20
CA MET A 154 -8.39 3.49 -7.88
C MET A 154 -7.84 3.52 -9.31
N GLY A 155 -8.60 2.95 -10.24
CA GLY A 155 -8.22 2.89 -11.65
C GLY A 155 -7.95 4.29 -12.23
N GLY A 156 -6.97 4.40 -13.11
CA GLY A 156 -6.56 5.67 -13.71
C GLY A 156 -5.66 6.54 -12.84
N MET A 157 -5.26 6.05 -11.67
CA MET A 157 -4.33 6.73 -10.76
C MET A 157 -3.17 5.83 -10.39
N THR A 158 -2.01 6.43 -10.21
CA THR A 158 -0.88 5.86 -9.47
C THR A 158 -1.17 5.84 -7.96
N VAL A 159 -0.34 5.13 -7.19
CA VAL A 159 -0.56 4.99 -5.73
C VAL A 159 -0.43 6.33 -5.00
N ASP A 160 0.49 7.21 -5.40
CA ASP A 160 0.67 8.53 -4.81
C ASP A 160 -0.47 9.49 -5.18
N GLU A 161 -0.95 9.47 -6.43
CA GLU A 161 -2.15 10.21 -6.83
C GLU A 161 -3.38 9.78 -6.02
N ALA A 162 -3.56 8.47 -5.82
CA ALA A 162 -4.63 7.95 -4.97
C ALA A 162 -4.47 8.38 -3.50
N ALA A 163 -3.25 8.31 -2.94
CA ALA A 163 -2.96 8.75 -1.58
C ALA A 163 -3.25 10.25 -1.39
N GLU A 164 -2.88 11.09 -2.36
CA GLU A 164 -3.17 12.51 -2.37
C GLU A 164 -4.67 12.77 -2.41
N ALA A 165 -5.40 12.11 -3.32
CA ALA A 165 -6.86 12.24 -3.42
C ALA A 165 -7.56 11.87 -2.11
N ILE A 166 -7.14 10.78 -1.46
CA ILE A 166 -7.65 10.35 -0.16
C ILE A 166 -7.36 11.40 0.92
N MET A 167 -6.12 11.91 1.00
CA MET A 167 -5.76 12.91 2.00
C MET A 167 -6.55 14.21 1.81
N ARG A 168 -6.71 14.68 0.56
CA ARG A 168 -7.54 15.86 0.24
C ARG A 168 -9.00 15.65 0.62
N ALA A 169 -9.57 14.47 0.35
CA ALA A 169 -10.95 14.17 0.73
C ALA A 169 -11.13 14.20 2.27
N ILE A 170 -10.18 13.64 3.03
CA ILE A 170 -10.20 13.68 4.49
C ILE A 170 -10.08 15.12 5.00
N LEU A 171 -9.18 15.92 4.41
CA LEU A 171 -9.03 17.33 4.76
C LEU A 171 -10.30 18.13 4.51
N ALA A 172 -10.95 17.92 3.36
CA ALA A 172 -12.21 18.58 3.04
C ALA A 172 -13.35 18.20 4.00
N GLU A 173 -13.40 16.94 4.44
CA GLU A 173 -14.44 16.45 5.36
C GLU A 173 -14.18 16.86 6.81
N LYS A 174 -12.93 16.80 7.28
CA LYS A 174 -12.59 16.84 8.72
C LYS A 174 -11.63 17.95 9.12
N GLY A 175 -10.99 18.60 8.16
CA GLY A 175 -9.95 19.59 8.41
C GLY A 175 -8.70 19.02 9.08
N ARG A 176 -7.99 19.89 9.79
CA ARG A 176 -6.75 19.57 10.52
C ARG A 176 -7.01 19.66 12.02
N VAL A 177 -6.31 18.81 12.78
CA VAL A 177 -6.37 18.80 14.24
C VAL A 177 -4.96 18.67 14.81
N LEU A 178 -4.72 19.29 15.96
CA LEU A 178 -3.46 19.10 16.68
C LEU A 178 -3.35 17.66 17.19
N ILE A 179 -2.16 17.08 17.05
CA ILE A 179 -1.87 15.75 17.59
C ILE A 179 -1.85 15.81 19.11
N LYS A 180 -2.50 14.86 19.78
CA LYS A 180 -2.56 14.75 21.24
C LYS A 180 -1.17 14.53 21.84
N PRO A 181 -0.84 15.13 23.00
CA PRO A 181 0.46 14.97 23.65
C PRO A 181 0.90 13.51 23.82
N ASP A 182 0.02 12.64 24.30
CA ASP A 182 0.32 11.22 24.51
C ASP A 182 0.65 10.50 23.18
N SER A 183 0.00 10.90 22.09
CA SER A 183 0.29 10.37 20.76
C SER A 183 1.63 10.85 20.22
N ARG A 184 2.04 12.10 20.52
CA ARG A 184 3.38 12.60 20.15
C ARG A 184 4.48 11.80 20.84
N GLN A 185 4.35 11.56 22.15
CA GLN A 185 5.31 10.76 22.92
C GLN A 185 5.47 9.34 22.36
N PHE A 186 4.36 8.72 21.93
CA PHE A 186 4.41 7.42 21.27
C PHE A 186 5.24 7.44 19.98
N TYR A 187 5.13 8.50 19.17
CA TYR A 187 5.91 8.65 17.94
C TYR A 187 7.38 9.01 18.21
N GLU A 188 7.67 9.85 19.21
CA GLU A 188 9.03 10.18 19.64
C GLU A 188 9.80 8.95 20.15
N GLY A 189 9.09 7.96 20.73
CA GLY A 189 9.66 6.69 21.15
C GLY A 189 9.87 5.67 20.03
N ARG A 190 9.46 5.94 18.79
CA ARG A 190 9.66 5.04 17.65
C ARG A 190 11.04 5.23 17.03
N GLU A 191 11.58 4.15 16.48
CA GLU A 191 12.77 4.23 15.65
C GLU A 191 12.52 5.12 14.44
N ALA A 192 13.44 6.07 14.21
CA ALA A 192 13.37 6.97 13.08
C ALA A 192 13.56 6.19 11.77
N ARG A 193 12.83 6.58 10.73
CA ARG A 193 13.01 6.00 9.40
C ARG A 193 14.30 6.53 8.80
N ALA A 194 15.28 5.65 8.58
CA ALA A 194 16.60 6.02 8.08
C ALA A 194 16.57 6.76 6.72
N TRP A 195 15.53 6.54 5.91
CA TRP A 195 15.36 7.16 4.59
C TRP A 195 14.67 8.53 4.64
N LEU A 196 14.07 8.91 5.76
CA LEU A 196 13.25 10.12 5.85
C LEU A 196 14.07 11.30 6.34
N ASP A 197 13.98 12.41 5.60
CA ASP A 197 14.47 13.71 6.07
C ASP A 197 13.44 14.36 7.00
N TYR A 198 13.74 14.36 8.29
CA TYR A 198 12.93 15.00 9.31
C TYR A 198 13.16 16.51 9.39
N THR A 199 14.16 17.06 8.70
CA THR A 199 14.38 18.51 8.68
C THR A 199 13.15 19.20 8.09
N ARG A 200 12.68 20.24 8.79
CA ARG A 200 11.49 20.97 8.38
C ARG A 200 11.85 21.92 7.23
N PRO A 201 11.17 21.83 6.06
CA PRO A 201 11.30 22.86 5.04
C PRO A 201 10.74 24.19 5.56
N ALA A 202 11.34 25.31 5.16
CA ALA A 202 10.84 26.64 5.50
C ALA A 202 9.34 26.73 5.15
N GLN A 203 8.50 27.13 6.12
CA GLN A 203 7.05 27.03 6.01
C GLN A 203 6.54 27.75 4.75
N THR A 204 5.74 27.03 3.96
CA THR A 204 4.82 27.70 3.03
C THR A 204 3.60 28.05 3.86
N ILE A 205 3.36 29.35 4.06
CA ILE A 205 2.23 29.84 4.86
C ILE A 205 0.94 29.31 4.24
N TYR A 206 0.25 28.41 4.93
CA TYR A 206 -1.10 28.01 4.57
C TYR A 206 -2.08 28.99 5.21
N GLN A 207 -2.80 29.74 4.39
CA GLN A 207 -3.93 30.54 4.87
C GLN A 207 -5.15 29.63 4.96
N GLU A 208 -5.68 29.45 6.16
CA GLU A 208 -7.00 28.86 6.34
C GLU A 208 -8.07 29.74 5.66
N GLY A 209 -9.09 29.11 5.06
CA GLY A 209 -10.19 29.80 4.36
C GLY A 209 -11.07 30.70 5.24
N ASN A 210 -10.79 30.80 6.54
CA ASN A 210 -11.43 31.68 7.52
C ASN A 210 -10.69 33.02 7.71
N GLY A 211 -9.60 33.27 6.99
CA GLY A 211 -8.81 34.51 7.09
C GLY A 211 -7.97 34.61 8.38
N GLN A 212 -7.85 33.54 9.16
CA GLN A 212 -6.89 33.49 10.26
C GLN A 212 -5.54 32.97 9.75
N ILE A 213 -4.52 33.81 9.88
CA ILE A 213 -3.13 33.41 9.70
C ILE A 213 -2.70 32.71 10.98
N ALA A 214 -2.64 31.39 10.96
CA ALA A 214 -1.99 30.63 12.03
C ALA A 214 -0.47 30.72 11.83
N PHE A 215 0.21 31.51 12.64
CA PHE A 215 1.67 31.51 12.73
C PHE A 215 2.10 30.30 13.58
N GLY A 216 2.74 29.31 12.96
CA GLY A 216 3.50 28.30 13.69
C GLY A 216 4.87 28.88 14.03
N PHE A 217 5.05 29.33 15.28
CA PHE A 217 6.37 29.66 15.84
C PHE A 217 7.21 28.40 16.06
#